data_AF-A0A1F9NB07-F1
#
_entry.id   AF-A0A1F9NB07-F1
#
_cell.length_a   1.000
_cell.length_b   1.000
_cell.length_c   1.000
_cell.angle_alpha   90.00
_cell.angle_beta   90.00
_cell.angle_gamma   90.00
#
_symmetry.space_group_name_H-M   'P 1'
#
loop_
_entity.id
_entity.type
_entity.pdbx_description
1 polymer ?
#
loop_
_entity_poly.entity_id
_entity_poly.type
_entity_poly.pdbx_seq_one_letter_code
_entity_poly.pdbx_strand_id
1 'polypeptide(L)'
;MNPQSIGIVGYGRFGRTLAELCTEARLSFCAYDTAGEIPSIIRCDSLAEVAQRAIAIVLAVPVHTVPEVLTQLRPYLRADSHWVMDVGSVKLRPIEWMTAALGGDIPWVATHPLFGPNSLARGEPLKAVVCPNDLHPDAEAKAIALFESFGCEIVRQDPEEHDRAMAKSHAIAFFIAKGLLDAGADFDNRFTPPSFQSMRNTVDAVRADAGHLLLTLHRENPFAPAARLRFVQALQDLNATLSAYEAEPADSSPQPGEPTIPESPRHDSDLKQTRNHIDELDMELVALLARRAQLSRRAGRAKVGRPVRDPLRETELLKSRRQWADDAGLNPDNMEEIFQAVLRMSRQVQVDMR
;
A
#
# COMPACT_ATOMS: atom_id res chain seq x y z
N MET A 1 26.43 8.82 -16.67
CA MET A 1 26.26 9.38 -15.32
C MET A 1 25.97 8.22 -14.39
N ASN A 2 26.80 7.97 -13.38
CA ASN A 2 26.44 7.00 -12.33
C ASN A 2 25.10 7.46 -11.72
N PRO A 3 24.08 6.59 -11.60
CA PRO A 3 22.88 6.97 -10.87
C PRO A 3 23.30 7.36 -9.45
N GLN A 4 22.82 8.53 -9.01
CA GLN A 4 23.05 9.06 -7.67
C GLN A 4 22.68 7.99 -6.64
N SER A 5 23.61 7.63 -5.75
CA SER A 5 23.39 6.58 -4.74
C SER A 5 22.33 7.01 -3.73
N ILE A 6 21.51 6.05 -3.30
CA ILE A 6 20.39 6.25 -2.37
C ILE A 6 20.83 5.90 -0.94
N GLY A 7 20.53 6.77 0.01
CA GLY A 7 20.79 6.59 1.43
C GLY A 7 19.48 6.39 2.17
N ILE A 8 19.20 5.17 2.60
CA ILE A 8 17.98 4.83 3.33
C ILE A 8 18.24 5.04 4.82
N VAL A 9 17.60 6.06 5.41
CA VAL A 9 17.65 6.30 6.86
C VAL A 9 16.40 5.69 7.46
N GLY A 10 16.56 4.58 8.19
CA GLY A 10 15.49 3.70 8.65
C GLY A 10 15.38 2.44 7.80
N TYR A 11 15.76 1.29 8.36
CA TYR A 11 15.76 -0.05 7.78
C TYR A 11 14.73 -0.99 8.45
N GLY A 12 13.63 -0.40 8.91
CA GLY A 12 12.42 -1.10 9.33
C GLY A 12 11.68 -1.75 8.16
N ARG A 13 10.38 -2.02 8.33
CA ARG A 13 9.54 -2.70 7.33
C ARG A 13 9.61 -2.03 5.96
N PHE A 14 9.33 -0.73 5.90
CA PHE A 14 9.32 -0.01 4.63
C PHE A 14 10.73 0.24 4.09
N GLY A 15 11.72 0.53 4.95
CA GLY A 15 13.12 0.66 4.53
C GLY A 15 13.66 -0.59 3.82
N ARG A 16 13.29 -1.79 4.31
CA ARG A 16 13.59 -3.07 3.62
C ARG A 16 12.88 -3.19 2.28
N THR A 17 11.60 -2.82 2.21
CA THR A 17 10.85 -2.78 0.95
C THR A 17 11.51 -1.83 -0.06
N LEU A 18 11.99 -0.66 0.39
CA LEU A 18 12.69 0.27 -0.47
C LEU A 18 14.04 -0.28 -0.95
N ALA A 19 14.77 -1.00 -0.11
CA ALA A 19 16.01 -1.69 -0.50
C ALA A 19 15.77 -2.81 -1.53
N GLU A 20 14.67 -3.57 -1.37
CA GLU A 20 14.23 -4.55 -2.38
C GLU A 20 13.95 -3.87 -3.72
N LEU A 21 13.21 -2.76 -3.72
CA LEU A 21 12.92 -1.97 -4.92
C LEU A 21 14.18 -1.40 -5.57
N CYS A 22 15.12 -0.88 -4.78
CA CYS A 22 16.41 -0.40 -5.29
C CYS A 22 17.21 -1.53 -5.94
N THR A 23 17.21 -2.72 -5.33
CA THR A 23 17.86 -3.91 -5.88
C THR A 23 17.23 -4.34 -7.20
N GLU A 24 15.89 -4.37 -7.26
CA GLU A 24 15.13 -4.70 -8.46
C GLU A 24 15.35 -3.70 -9.61
N ALA A 25 15.46 -2.41 -9.28
CA ALA A 25 15.78 -1.33 -10.22
C ALA A 25 17.27 -1.18 -10.54
N ARG A 26 18.14 -2.02 -9.95
CA ARG A 26 19.61 -1.98 -10.10
C ARG A 26 20.23 -0.62 -9.71
N LEU A 27 19.65 0.03 -8.71
CA LEU A 27 20.16 1.28 -8.14
C LEU A 27 21.17 0.98 -7.02
N SER A 28 22.18 1.84 -6.89
CA SER A 28 23.13 1.76 -5.77
C SER A 28 22.52 2.37 -4.52
N PHE A 29 22.62 1.68 -3.39
CA PHE A 29 22.09 2.18 -2.13
C PHE A 29 22.89 1.73 -0.92
N CYS A 30 22.72 2.45 0.18
CA CYS A 30 23.19 2.11 1.51
C CYS A 30 22.09 2.39 2.53
N ALA A 31 22.19 1.83 3.73
CA ALA A 31 21.17 1.94 4.76
C ALA A 31 21.75 2.12 6.15
N TYR A 32 21.09 2.94 6.96
CA TYR A 32 21.36 3.13 8.37
C TYR A 32 20.08 2.93 9.18
N ASP A 33 20.16 2.21 10.28
CA ASP A 33 19.11 2.13 11.28
C ASP A 33 19.75 1.94 12.66
N THR A 34 19.18 2.60 13.66
CA THR A 34 19.53 2.41 15.08
C THR A 34 19.10 1.04 15.62
N ALA A 35 18.10 0.41 14.99
CA ALA A 35 17.50 -0.83 15.41
C ALA A 35 17.32 -1.78 14.20
N GLY A 36 17.96 -2.94 14.27
CA GLY A 36 17.71 -4.04 13.33
C GLY A 36 18.93 -4.49 12.55
N GLU A 37 18.78 -5.66 11.94
CA GLU A 37 19.82 -6.26 11.11
C GLU A 37 19.82 -5.66 9.71
N ILE A 38 20.95 -5.07 9.33
CA ILE A 38 21.24 -4.59 7.98
C ILE A 38 22.37 -5.46 7.40
N PRO A 39 22.23 -6.00 6.18
CA PRO A 39 23.33 -6.70 5.50
C PRO A 39 24.60 -5.86 5.42
N SER A 40 25.75 -6.44 5.76
CA SER A 40 27.03 -5.72 5.89
C SER A 40 27.44 -4.92 4.65
N ILE A 41 27.06 -5.38 3.45
CA ILE A 41 27.40 -4.72 2.18
C ILE A 41 26.71 -3.36 1.99
N ILE A 42 25.50 -3.19 2.53
CA ILE A 42 24.74 -1.92 2.42
C ILE A 42 24.75 -1.12 3.71
N ARG A 43 25.17 -1.71 4.82
CA ARG A 43 25.16 -1.07 6.14
C ARG A 43 26.07 0.15 6.17
N CYS A 44 25.54 1.23 6.73
CA CYS A 44 26.27 2.36 7.27
C CYS A 44 26.18 2.33 8.79
N ASP A 45 27.24 2.74 9.48
CA ASP A 45 27.30 2.78 10.95
C ASP A 45 26.91 4.15 11.52
N SER A 46 26.75 5.17 10.67
CA SER A 46 26.30 6.51 11.09
C SER A 46 25.58 7.27 9.97
N LEU A 47 24.82 8.31 10.35
CA LEU A 47 24.22 9.26 9.40
C LEU A 47 25.29 10.02 8.58
N ALA A 48 26.47 10.27 9.16
CA ALA A 48 27.59 10.87 8.44
C ALA A 48 28.07 9.97 7.29
N GLU A 49 28.15 8.66 7.52
CA GLU A 49 28.53 7.70 6.49
C GLU A 49 27.47 7.60 5.38
N VAL A 50 26.18 7.67 5.73
CA VAL A 50 25.09 7.75 4.75
C VAL A 50 25.30 8.95 3.81
N ALA A 51 25.52 10.15 4.35
CA ALA A 51 25.77 11.35 3.54
C ALA A 51 27.08 11.27 2.71
N GLN A 52 28.08 10.51 3.15
CA GLN A 52 29.30 10.29 2.34
C GLN A 52 29.07 9.34 1.17
N ARG A 53 28.18 8.36 1.33
CA ARG A 53 27.94 7.28 0.36
C ARG A 53 26.77 7.55 -0.56
N ALA A 54 25.87 8.46 -0.21
CA ALA A 54 24.61 8.71 -0.90
C ALA A 54 24.33 10.19 -1.14
N ILE A 55 23.67 10.46 -2.26
CA ILE A 55 23.21 11.80 -2.68
C ILE A 55 21.71 11.97 -2.39
N ALA A 56 20.91 10.95 -2.68
CA ALA A 56 19.48 10.93 -2.43
C ALA A 56 19.20 10.33 -1.05
N ILE A 57 18.82 11.14 -0.06
CA ILE A 57 18.57 10.65 1.30
C ILE A 57 17.07 10.44 1.52
N VAL A 58 16.68 9.21 1.81
CA VAL A 58 15.28 8.82 2.04
C VAL A 58 15.05 8.58 3.53
N LEU A 59 14.19 9.40 4.14
CA LEU A 59 13.78 9.29 5.54
C LEU A 59 12.66 8.24 5.66
N ALA A 60 13.05 6.98 5.88
CA ALA A 60 12.19 5.82 6.11
C ALA A 60 12.10 5.44 7.60
N VAL A 61 12.05 6.46 8.47
CA VAL A 61 11.91 6.34 9.93
C VAL A 61 10.46 6.58 10.37
N PRO A 62 10.06 6.18 11.60
CA PRO A 62 8.78 6.59 12.16
C PRO A 62 8.61 8.12 12.12
N VAL A 63 7.45 8.60 11.67
CA VAL A 63 7.22 10.04 11.43
C VAL A 63 7.63 10.91 12.62
N HIS A 64 7.32 10.50 13.85
CA HIS A 64 7.64 11.26 15.05
C HIS A 64 9.15 11.42 15.34
N THR A 65 10.04 10.63 14.71
CA THR A 65 11.50 10.75 14.89
C THR A 65 12.17 11.59 13.81
N VAL A 66 11.44 12.01 12.77
CA VAL A 66 11.96 12.85 11.68
C VAL A 66 12.69 14.11 12.19
N PRO A 67 12.18 14.87 13.18
CA PRO A 67 12.89 16.05 13.68
C PRO A 67 14.28 15.75 14.25
N GLU A 68 14.40 14.65 15.01
CA GLU A 68 15.67 14.23 15.61
C GLU A 68 16.66 13.79 14.52
N VAL A 69 16.19 12.98 13.56
CA VAL A 69 17.01 12.51 12.44
C VAL A 69 17.50 13.68 11.60
N LEU A 70 16.62 14.63 11.26
CA LEU A 70 17.01 15.83 10.52
C LEU A 70 18.05 16.65 11.27
N THR A 71 17.91 16.81 12.59
CA THR A 71 18.88 17.53 13.44
C THR A 71 20.27 16.88 13.37
N GLN A 72 20.34 15.55 13.47
CA GLN A 72 21.60 14.81 13.42
C GLN A 72 22.20 14.72 12.02
N LEU A 73 21.36 14.66 10.98
CA LEU A 73 21.78 14.54 9.59
C LEU A 73 22.26 15.89 9.00
N ARG A 74 21.63 17.00 9.39
CA ARG A 74 21.85 18.35 8.81
C ARG A 74 23.32 18.78 8.70
N PRO A 75 24.22 18.52 9.67
CA PRO A 75 25.63 18.92 9.58
C PRO A 75 26.41 18.24 8.44
N TYR A 76 25.91 17.11 7.93
CA TYR A 76 26.58 16.32 6.89
C TYR A 76 26.02 16.58 5.49
N LEU A 77 24.89 17.27 5.39
CA LEU A 77 24.23 17.58 4.11
C LEU A 77 24.88 18.79 3.44
N ARG A 78 24.91 18.75 2.11
CA ARG A 78 25.46 19.80 1.26
C ARG A 78 24.47 20.15 0.15
N ALA A 79 24.22 21.44 -0.04
CA ALA A 79 23.25 21.96 -1.01
C ALA A 79 23.56 21.59 -2.47
N ASP A 80 24.84 21.48 -2.80
CA ASP A 80 25.35 21.20 -4.16
C ASP A 80 25.21 19.73 -4.56
N SER A 81 25.15 18.82 -3.58
CA SER A 81 25.23 17.39 -3.84
C SER A 81 24.05 16.59 -3.30
N HIS A 82 23.35 17.03 -2.26
CA HIS A 82 22.34 16.22 -1.58
C HIS A 82 20.92 16.69 -1.82
N TRP A 83 19.98 15.77 -1.71
CA TRP A 83 18.56 16.07 -1.58
C TRP A 83 17.89 15.05 -0.66
N VAL A 84 16.79 15.46 -0.03
CA VAL A 84 16.10 14.67 1.01
C VAL A 84 14.65 14.41 0.60
N MET A 85 14.15 13.22 0.88
CA MET A 85 12.72 12.93 0.78
C MET A 85 12.23 12.11 1.97
N ASP A 86 11.00 12.33 2.40
CA ASP A 86 10.31 11.43 3.33
C ASP A 86 9.46 10.41 2.58
N VAL A 87 9.05 9.36 3.28
CA VAL A 87 8.09 8.35 2.79
C VAL A 87 6.95 8.10 3.78
N GLY A 88 6.67 9.08 4.64
CA GLY A 88 5.67 8.96 5.71
C GLY A 88 4.24 8.95 5.17
N SER A 89 3.27 8.52 5.99
CA SER A 89 1.86 8.47 5.59
C SER A 89 1.05 9.75 5.82
N VAL A 90 1.69 10.78 6.37
CA VAL A 90 1.15 12.14 6.58
C VAL A 90 2.11 13.15 5.96
N LYS A 91 1.66 14.33 5.57
CA LYS A 91 2.48 15.30 4.83
C LYS A 91 2.68 16.63 5.54
N LEU A 92 1.65 17.19 6.19
CA LEU A 92 1.75 18.52 6.79
C LEU A 92 2.88 18.60 7.84
N ARG A 93 2.91 17.67 8.80
CA ARG A 93 3.93 17.63 9.86
C ARG A 93 5.36 17.41 9.33
N PRO A 94 5.64 16.38 8.50
CA PRO A 94 6.96 16.25 7.87
C PRO A 94 7.41 17.47 7.08
N ILE A 95 6.50 18.13 6.36
CA ILE A 95 6.80 19.36 5.62
C ILE A 95 7.21 20.50 6.56
N GLU A 96 6.49 20.72 7.66
CA GLU A 96 6.87 21.71 8.68
C GLU A 96 8.30 21.45 9.19
N TRP A 97 8.64 20.20 9.50
CA TRP A 97 9.95 19.84 10.03
C TRP A 97 11.07 19.92 8.99
N MET A 98 10.83 19.49 7.76
CA MET A 98 11.79 19.64 6.66
C MET A 98 11.99 21.11 6.32
N THR A 99 10.94 21.92 6.31
CA THR A 99 11.04 23.37 6.12
C THR A 99 11.90 24.01 7.21
N ALA A 100 11.70 23.66 8.48
CA ALA A 100 12.46 24.21 9.59
C ALA A 100 13.94 23.78 9.59
N ALA A 101 14.25 22.53 9.24
CA ALA A 101 15.60 21.98 9.32
C ALA A 101 16.43 22.20 8.04
N LEU A 102 15.79 22.13 6.88
CA LEU A 102 16.44 22.15 5.56
C LEU A 102 16.23 23.48 4.82
N GLY A 103 15.07 24.13 5.03
CA GLY A 103 14.74 25.42 4.44
C GLY A 103 14.90 25.46 2.92
N GLY A 104 15.42 26.57 2.43
CA GLY A 104 15.88 26.73 1.04
C GLY A 104 17.31 26.23 0.80
N ASP A 105 18.02 25.79 1.83
CA ASP A 105 19.45 25.46 1.73
C ASP A 105 19.68 24.06 1.14
N ILE A 106 18.91 23.07 1.60
CA ILE A 106 19.04 21.67 1.15
C ILE A 106 17.77 21.30 0.37
N PRO A 107 17.87 20.84 -0.88
CA PRO A 107 16.70 20.40 -1.65
C PRO A 107 15.93 19.27 -0.97
N TRP A 108 14.62 19.39 -0.88
CA TRP A 108 13.78 18.35 -0.29
C TRP A 108 12.39 18.25 -0.92
N VAL A 109 11.77 17.08 -0.81
CA VAL A 109 10.41 16.81 -1.30
C VAL A 109 9.67 15.85 -0.36
N ALA A 110 8.39 16.12 -0.12
CA ALA A 110 7.56 15.24 0.68
C ALA A 110 6.85 14.20 -0.19
N THR A 111 6.87 12.93 0.21
CA THR A 111 6.27 11.85 -0.58
C THR A 111 5.54 10.81 0.27
N HIS A 112 4.64 10.06 -0.36
CA HIS A 112 3.92 8.97 0.29
C HIS A 112 3.73 7.80 -0.70
N PRO A 113 4.57 6.76 -0.58
CA PRO A 113 4.32 5.48 -1.24
C PRO A 113 3.04 4.86 -0.66
N LEU A 114 1.98 4.74 -1.46
CA LEU A 114 0.69 4.16 -1.05
C LEU A 114 0.72 2.62 -1.07
N PHE A 115 1.87 2.04 -0.75
CA PHE A 115 2.11 0.61 -0.74
C PHE A 115 3.11 0.26 0.36
N GLY A 116 3.02 -0.96 0.86
CA GLY A 116 3.96 -1.50 1.84
C GLY A 116 4.51 -2.88 1.45
N PRO A 117 5.20 -3.57 2.37
CA PRO A 117 5.74 -4.92 2.13
C PRO A 117 4.67 -5.90 1.61
N ASN A 118 3.45 -5.80 2.13
CA ASN A 118 2.35 -6.66 1.71
C ASN A 118 1.90 -6.40 0.28
N SER A 119 1.73 -5.14 -0.10
CA SER A 119 1.35 -4.78 -1.47
C SER A 119 2.40 -5.25 -2.47
N LEU A 120 3.70 -5.09 -2.14
CA LEU A 120 4.78 -5.61 -2.96
C LEU A 120 4.74 -7.14 -3.02
N ALA A 121 4.65 -7.82 -1.87
CA ALA A 121 4.56 -9.27 -1.76
C ALA A 121 3.41 -9.85 -2.60
N ARG A 122 2.32 -9.08 -2.70
CA ARG A 122 1.10 -9.41 -3.42
C ARG A 122 1.09 -9.01 -4.89
N GLY A 123 2.05 -8.23 -5.39
CA GLY A 123 2.05 -7.72 -6.77
C GLY A 123 0.90 -6.74 -7.04
N GLU A 124 0.54 -5.94 -6.04
CA GLU A 124 -0.45 -4.88 -6.22
C GLU A 124 0.15 -3.70 -7.02
N PRO A 125 -0.66 -2.95 -7.77
CA PRO A 125 -0.20 -1.73 -8.43
C PRO A 125 0.48 -0.80 -7.43
N LEU A 126 1.66 -0.30 -7.78
CA LEU A 126 2.43 0.61 -6.95
C LEU A 126 2.03 2.04 -7.30
N LYS A 127 1.68 2.84 -6.30
CA LYS A 127 1.32 4.25 -6.45
C LYS A 127 2.09 5.09 -5.44
N ALA A 128 2.61 6.23 -5.86
CA ALA A 128 3.31 7.16 -4.99
C ALA A 128 2.74 8.56 -5.13
N VAL A 129 2.45 9.20 -4.00
CA VAL A 129 2.10 10.62 -3.94
C VAL A 129 3.38 11.43 -3.83
N VAL A 130 3.49 12.48 -4.64
CA VAL A 130 4.55 13.48 -4.55
C VAL A 130 3.90 14.84 -4.30
N CYS A 131 4.29 15.48 -3.20
CA CYS A 131 3.82 16.81 -2.88
C CYS A 131 4.76 17.87 -3.47
N PRO A 132 4.26 18.78 -4.34
CA PRO A 132 5.09 19.82 -4.93
C PRO A 132 5.77 20.70 -3.88
N ASN A 133 6.98 21.13 -4.17
CA ASN A 133 7.74 22.09 -3.37
C ASN A 133 8.36 23.14 -4.28
N ASP A 134 7.73 24.32 -4.33
CA ASP A 134 8.14 25.40 -5.25
C ASP A 134 9.56 25.91 -5.01
N LEU A 135 10.10 25.72 -3.79
CA LEU A 135 11.49 26.06 -3.49
C LEU A 135 12.49 25.09 -4.16
N HIS A 136 12.07 23.84 -4.39
CA HIS A 136 12.94 22.74 -4.79
C HIS A 136 12.31 21.86 -5.90
N PRO A 137 11.95 22.43 -7.07
CA PRO A 137 11.32 21.68 -8.17
C PRO A 137 12.19 20.53 -8.70
N ASP A 138 13.52 20.67 -8.60
CA ASP A 138 14.45 19.60 -8.99
C ASP A 138 14.38 18.38 -8.06
N ALA A 139 14.11 18.57 -6.76
CA ALA A 139 13.93 17.45 -5.83
C ALA A 139 12.62 16.69 -6.14
N GLU A 140 11.57 17.43 -6.51
CA GLU A 140 10.31 16.84 -6.99
C GLU A 140 10.54 15.97 -8.23
N ALA A 141 11.20 16.51 -9.26
CA ALA A 141 11.49 15.77 -10.49
C ALA A 141 12.33 14.51 -10.23
N LYS A 142 13.31 14.58 -9.32
CA LYS A 142 14.13 13.43 -8.92
C LYS A 142 13.32 12.36 -8.19
N ALA A 143 12.41 12.73 -7.29
CA ALA A 143 11.55 11.77 -6.60
C ALA A 143 10.56 11.09 -7.57
N ILE A 144 9.99 11.83 -8.51
CA ILE A 144 9.14 11.28 -9.59
C ILE A 144 9.92 10.22 -10.38
N ALA A 145 11.11 10.59 -10.89
CA ALA A 145 11.94 9.66 -11.65
C ALA A 145 12.34 8.41 -10.84
N LEU A 146 12.61 8.59 -9.54
CA LEU A 146 12.91 7.47 -8.65
C LEU A 146 11.72 6.51 -8.52
N PHE A 147 10.53 7.02 -8.24
CA PHE A 147 9.34 6.16 -8.10
C PHE A 147 8.90 5.53 -9.43
N GLU A 148 9.04 6.23 -10.55
CA GLU A 148 8.81 5.67 -11.89
C GLU A 148 9.80 4.53 -12.18
N SER A 149 11.05 4.63 -11.72
CA SER A 149 12.03 3.53 -11.86
C SER A 149 11.62 2.27 -11.10
N PHE A 150 10.78 2.40 -10.06
CA PHE A 150 10.16 1.29 -9.34
C PHE A 150 8.87 0.79 -9.99
N GLY A 151 8.40 1.46 -11.05
CA GLY A 151 7.14 1.16 -11.72
C GLY A 151 5.91 1.72 -11.02
N CYS A 152 6.08 2.79 -10.23
CA CYS A 152 4.95 3.45 -9.56
C CYS A 152 4.16 4.34 -10.52
N GLU A 153 2.84 4.36 -10.38
CA GLU A 153 1.99 5.44 -10.85
C GLU A 153 2.18 6.67 -9.93
N ILE A 154 2.42 7.83 -10.52
CA ILE A 154 2.69 9.06 -9.78
C ILE A 154 1.43 9.89 -9.65
N VAL A 155 1.13 10.33 -8.42
CA VAL A 155 0.06 11.26 -8.12
C VAL A 155 0.67 12.53 -7.52
N ARG A 156 0.62 13.64 -8.27
CA ARG A 156 0.98 14.95 -7.73
C ARG A 156 -0.20 15.51 -6.95
N GLN A 157 0.00 15.86 -5.69
CA GLN A 157 -1.09 16.29 -4.81
C GLN A 157 -0.64 17.33 -3.77
N ASP A 158 -1.51 18.30 -3.48
CA ASP A 158 -1.32 19.24 -2.39
C ASP A 158 -1.23 18.51 -1.03
N PRO A 159 -0.30 18.89 -0.13
CA PRO A 159 -0.16 18.28 1.19
C PRO A 159 -1.42 18.31 2.07
N GLU A 160 -2.18 19.40 2.06
CA GLU A 160 -3.39 19.53 2.86
C GLU A 160 -4.49 18.63 2.30
N GLU A 161 -4.69 18.65 0.99
CA GLU A 161 -5.62 17.76 0.31
C GLU A 161 -5.27 16.28 0.53
N HIS A 162 -3.98 15.95 0.49
CA HIS A 162 -3.47 14.61 0.80
C HIS A 162 -3.88 14.19 2.22
N ASP A 163 -3.55 15.01 3.23
CA ASP A 163 -3.85 14.65 4.62
C ASP A 163 -5.36 14.63 4.88
N ARG A 164 -6.15 15.49 4.24
CA ARG A 164 -7.63 15.42 4.28
C ARG A 164 -8.15 14.12 3.67
N ALA A 165 -7.59 13.68 2.54
CA ALA A 165 -7.98 12.42 1.91
C ALA A 165 -7.62 11.23 2.80
N MET A 166 -6.37 11.16 3.30
CA MET A 166 -5.91 10.10 4.20
C MET A 166 -6.69 10.05 5.51
N ALA A 167 -7.13 11.20 6.02
CA ALA A 167 -7.97 11.25 7.21
C ALA A 167 -9.35 10.61 7.00
N LYS A 168 -9.92 10.68 5.79
CA LYS A 168 -11.23 10.12 5.45
C LYS A 168 -11.15 8.66 4.95
N SER A 169 -9.98 8.21 4.50
CA SER A 169 -9.76 6.85 4.02
C SER A 169 -8.88 6.06 5.00
N HIS A 170 -7.56 6.23 4.91
CA HIS A 170 -6.56 5.42 5.61
C HIS A 170 -6.73 5.45 7.13
N ALA A 171 -6.89 6.63 7.72
CA ALA A 171 -7.09 6.77 9.17
C ALA A 171 -8.41 6.14 9.63
N ILE A 172 -9.50 6.30 8.87
CA ILE A 172 -10.80 5.68 9.19
C ILE A 172 -10.75 4.16 9.02
N ALA A 173 -10.07 3.63 8.00
CA ALA A 173 -9.90 2.20 7.82
C ALA A 173 -9.20 1.54 9.03
N PHE A 174 -8.12 2.17 9.52
CA PHE A 174 -7.44 1.74 10.74
C PHE A 174 -8.32 1.86 11.99
N PHE A 175 -9.09 2.94 12.09
CA PHE A 175 -10.04 3.16 13.19
C PHE A 175 -11.14 2.09 13.23
N ILE A 176 -11.76 1.80 12.08
CA ILE A 176 -12.80 0.77 11.93
C ILE A 176 -12.22 -0.61 12.24
N ALA A 177 -11.09 -0.97 11.65
CA ALA A 177 -10.46 -2.27 11.88
C ALA A 177 -10.17 -2.50 13.37
N LYS A 178 -9.59 -1.49 14.05
CA LYS A 178 -9.34 -1.57 15.50
C LYS A 178 -10.64 -1.65 16.30
N GLY A 179 -11.64 -0.84 15.95
CA GLY A 179 -12.95 -0.84 16.61
C GLY A 179 -13.66 -2.18 16.48
N LEU A 180 -13.65 -2.82 15.31
CA LEU A 180 -14.22 -4.15 15.09
C LEU A 180 -13.53 -5.21 15.96
N LEU A 181 -12.20 -5.17 16.05
CA LEU A 181 -11.44 -6.06 16.93
C LEU A 181 -11.81 -5.87 18.40
N ASP A 182 -11.92 -4.62 18.86
CA ASP A 182 -12.27 -4.31 20.25
C ASP A 182 -13.73 -4.62 20.59
N ALA A 183 -14.62 -4.56 19.61
CA ALA A 183 -16.01 -4.97 19.72
C ALA A 183 -16.19 -6.51 19.71
N GLY A 184 -15.12 -7.28 19.49
CA GLY A 184 -15.16 -8.74 19.49
C GLY A 184 -15.72 -9.35 18.20
N ALA A 185 -15.57 -8.67 17.06
CA ALA A 185 -15.97 -9.21 15.76
C ALA A 185 -15.27 -10.55 15.48
N ASP A 186 -16.06 -11.61 15.36
CA ASP A 186 -15.56 -12.96 15.06
C ASP A 186 -15.49 -13.16 13.55
N PHE A 187 -14.29 -13.00 13.02
CA PHE A 187 -14.01 -13.22 11.62
C PHE A 187 -13.87 -14.69 11.27
N ASP A 188 -13.62 -15.61 12.21
CA ASP A 188 -13.31 -17.01 11.89
C ASP A 188 -14.53 -17.94 12.02
N ASN A 189 -15.70 -17.36 12.32
CA ASN A 189 -16.95 -18.08 12.39
C ASN A 189 -17.34 -18.71 11.04
N ARG A 190 -17.71 -19.99 11.04
CA ARG A 190 -18.22 -20.72 9.85
C ARG A 190 -19.48 -20.12 9.22
N PHE A 191 -20.22 -19.29 9.97
CA PHE A 191 -21.42 -18.60 9.50
C PHE A 191 -21.14 -17.18 8.98
N THR A 192 -19.88 -16.76 8.94
CA THR A 192 -19.50 -15.45 8.41
C THR A 192 -19.91 -15.35 6.94
N PRO A 193 -20.80 -14.40 6.57
CA PRO A 193 -21.23 -14.27 5.18
C PRO A 193 -20.08 -13.74 4.29
N PRO A 194 -20.06 -14.06 2.99
CA PRO A 194 -19.02 -13.58 2.07
C PRO A 194 -18.87 -12.05 2.05
N SER A 195 -19.95 -11.30 2.25
CA SER A 195 -19.92 -9.83 2.34
C SER A 195 -19.09 -9.30 3.52
N PHE A 196 -18.94 -10.08 4.59
CA PHE A 196 -18.12 -9.72 5.76
C PHE A 196 -16.62 -10.03 5.56
N GLN A 197 -16.28 -10.81 4.52
CA GLN A 197 -14.90 -11.15 4.18
C GLN A 197 -14.07 -9.90 3.80
N SER A 198 -14.70 -8.91 3.15
CA SER A 198 -14.03 -7.65 2.79
C SER A 198 -13.54 -6.88 4.02
N MET A 199 -14.30 -6.91 5.12
CA MET A 199 -13.88 -6.30 6.39
C MET A 199 -12.71 -7.06 7.03
N ARG A 200 -12.68 -8.41 6.89
CA ARG A 200 -11.53 -9.21 7.33
C ARG A 200 -10.24 -8.78 6.62
N ASN A 201 -10.30 -8.57 5.31
CA ASN A 201 -9.14 -8.11 4.53
C ASN A 201 -8.60 -6.76 5.04
N THR A 202 -9.49 -5.82 5.40
CA THR A 202 -9.09 -4.55 6.02
C THR A 202 -8.43 -4.77 7.38
N VAL A 203 -9.00 -5.64 8.22
CA VAL A 203 -8.42 -5.97 9.54
C VAL A 203 -7.05 -6.61 9.42
N ASP A 204 -6.87 -7.55 8.50
CA ASP A 204 -5.59 -8.23 8.29
C ASP A 204 -4.52 -7.28 7.73
N ALA A 205 -4.90 -6.35 6.84
CA ALA A 205 -3.99 -5.30 6.37
C ALA A 205 -3.50 -4.43 7.53
N VAL A 206 -4.42 -3.99 8.40
CA VAL A 206 -4.12 -3.16 9.59
C VAL A 206 -3.25 -3.91 10.60
N ARG A 207 -3.57 -5.18 10.89
CA ARG A 207 -2.75 -6.05 11.76
C ARG A 207 -1.33 -6.16 11.25
N ALA A 208 -1.19 -6.32 9.94
CA ALA A 208 0.12 -6.48 9.35
C ALA A 208 0.96 -5.22 9.48
N ASP A 209 0.42 -4.01 9.33
CA ASP A 209 1.21 -2.77 9.34
C ASP A 209 1.66 -2.25 10.71
N ALA A 210 1.47 -3.07 11.76
CA ALA A 210 1.84 -2.82 13.16
C ALA A 210 1.19 -1.56 13.76
N GLY A 211 0.80 -1.64 15.04
CA GLY A 211 0.00 -0.60 15.71
C GLY A 211 0.59 0.82 15.73
N HIS A 212 1.87 0.99 15.39
CA HIS A 212 2.52 2.29 15.28
C HIS A 212 1.93 3.18 14.16
N LEU A 213 1.44 2.60 13.06
CA LEU A 213 0.86 3.38 11.96
C LEU A 213 -0.50 3.98 12.36
N LEU A 214 -1.33 3.24 13.12
CA LEU A 214 -2.60 3.72 13.68
C LEU A 214 -2.39 5.01 14.49
N LEU A 215 -1.45 4.97 15.44
CA LEU A 215 -1.17 6.12 16.30
C LEU A 215 -0.60 7.29 15.50
N THR A 216 0.30 7.02 14.55
CA THR A 216 0.91 8.04 13.69
C THR A 216 -0.14 8.77 12.86
N LEU A 217 -1.00 8.02 12.15
CA LEU A 217 -2.08 8.59 11.34
C LEU A 217 -3.03 9.44 12.16
N HIS A 218 -3.31 9.06 13.41
CA HIS A 218 -4.25 9.79 14.25
C HIS A 218 -3.66 10.92 15.08
N ARG A 219 -2.36 10.90 15.35
CA ARG A 219 -1.63 11.92 16.11
C ARG A 219 -1.11 13.03 15.21
N GLU A 220 -0.55 12.67 14.06
CA GLU A 220 0.19 13.61 13.19
C GLU A 220 -0.67 14.19 12.06
N ASN A 221 -1.81 13.57 11.73
CA ASN A 221 -2.77 14.14 10.77
C ASN A 221 -3.80 15.04 11.50
N PRO A 222 -3.81 16.36 11.25
CA PRO A 222 -4.71 17.28 11.95
C PRO A 222 -6.19 17.08 11.63
N PHE A 223 -6.52 16.41 10.51
CA PHE A 223 -7.90 16.15 10.09
C PHE A 223 -8.48 14.85 10.66
N ALA A 224 -7.62 13.96 11.19
CA ALA A 224 -8.04 12.67 11.68
C ALA A 224 -9.02 12.72 12.87
N PRO A 225 -8.89 13.62 13.88
CA PRO A 225 -9.85 13.71 14.97
C PRO A 225 -11.28 14.03 14.49
N ALA A 226 -11.41 15.03 13.60
CA ALA A 226 -12.71 15.40 13.05
C ALA A 226 -13.33 14.27 12.19
N ALA A 227 -12.50 13.51 11.47
CA ALA A 227 -12.96 12.34 10.73
C ALA A 227 -13.50 11.25 11.66
N ARG A 228 -12.78 10.92 12.75
CA ARG A 228 -13.25 9.94 13.74
C ARG A 228 -14.55 10.37 14.40
N LEU A 229 -14.67 11.63 14.82
CA LEU A 229 -15.88 12.16 15.46
C LEU A 229 -17.09 12.04 14.55
N ARG A 230 -16.96 12.42 13.26
CA ARG A 230 -18.05 12.24 12.29
C ARG A 230 -18.46 10.79 12.12
N PHE A 231 -17.49 9.87 12.08
CA PHE A 231 -17.77 8.45 11.96
C PHE A 231 -18.50 7.89 13.20
N VAL A 232 -18.03 8.24 14.40
CA VAL A 232 -18.67 7.84 15.66
C VAL A 232 -20.08 8.39 15.75
N GLN A 233 -20.29 9.67 15.42
CA GLN A 233 -21.62 10.27 15.43
C GLN A 233 -22.57 9.53 14.48
N ALA A 234 -22.13 9.21 13.26
CA ALA A 234 -22.94 8.45 12.31
C ALA A 234 -23.36 7.07 12.85
N LEU A 235 -22.47 6.37 13.56
CA LEU A 235 -22.80 5.09 14.21
C LEU A 235 -23.76 5.27 15.40
N GLN A 236 -23.62 6.34 16.17
CA GLN A 236 -24.52 6.66 17.28
C GLN A 236 -25.92 7.00 16.79
N ASP A 237 -26.02 7.81 15.73
CA ASP A 237 -27.30 8.17 15.10
C ASP A 237 -27.99 6.93 14.51
N LEU A 238 -27.23 6.06 13.83
CA LEU A 238 -27.73 4.78 13.34
C LEU A 238 -28.24 3.88 14.49
N ASN A 239 -27.46 3.75 15.57
CA ASN A 239 -27.88 2.97 16.73
C ASN A 239 -29.16 3.51 17.36
N ALA A 240 -29.25 4.84 17.54
CA ALA A 240 -30.46 5.47 18.07
C ALA A 240 -31.69 5.20 17.18
N THR A 241 -31.50 5.23 15.87
CA THR A 241 -32.56 4.93 14.89
C THR A 241 -33.03 3.47 14.99
N LEU A 242 -32.09 2.51 15.07
CA LEU A 242 -32.40 1.09 15.21
C LEU A 242 -33.07 0.77 16.55
N SER A 243 -32.60 1.35 17.66
CA SER A 243 -33.23 1.18 18.98
C SER A 243 -34.64 1.74 19.05
N ALA A 244 -34.92 2.83 18.32
CA ALA A 244 -36.29 3.36 18.21
C ALA A 244 -37.21 2.40 17.45
N TYR A 245 -36.69 1.76 16.39
CA TYR A 245 -37.44 0.76 15.61
C TYR A 245 -37.76 -0.49 16.44
N GLU A 246 -36.83 -1.00 17.24
CA GLU A 246 -37.06 -2.15 18.12
C GLU A 246 -38.14 -1.91 19.19
N ALA A 247 -38.38 -0.64 19.55
CA ALA A 247 -39.42 -0.27 20.51
C ALA A 247 -40.84 -0.21 19.90
N GLU A 248 -40.97 -0.24 18.57
CA GLU A 248 -42.26 -0.27 17.89
C GLU A 248 -42.85 -1.69 17.83
N PRO A 249 -44.19 -1.85 17.96
CA PRO A 249 -44.83 -3.16 17.83
C PRO A 249 -44.66 -3.69 16.40
N ALA A 250 -44.32 -4.99 16.27
CA ALA A 250 -43.95 -5.68 15.02
C ALA A 250 -44.96 -5.63 13.85
N ASP A 251 -46.12 -5.01 14.04
CA ASP A 251 -47.20 -4.85 13.05
C ASP A 251 -47.24 -3.41 12.46
N SER A 252 -46.29 -2.53 12.80
CA SER A 252 -46.19 -1.20 12.20
C SER A 252 -45.59 -1.25 10.79
N SER A 253 -46.25 -0.58 9.85
CA SER A 253 -45.74 -0.43 8.47
C SER A 253 -44.50 0.48 8.46
N PRO A 254 -43.54 0.28 7.53
CA PRO A 254 -42.34 1.10 7.46
C PRO A 254 -42.66 2.59 7.35
N GLN A 255 -42.10 3.39 8.28
CA GLN A 255 -42.35 4.82 8.41
C GLN A 255 -41.36 5.66 7.55
N PRO A 256 -41.76 6.83 7.05
CA PRO A 256 -40.84 7.75 6.37
C PRO A 256 -39.76 8.25 7.35
N GLY A 257 -38.54 7.77 7.18
CA GLY A 257 -37.40 8.04 8.08
C GLY A 257 -36.57 6.81 8.45
N GLU A 258 -36.95 5.61 7.98
CA GLU A 258 -36.14 4.41 8.14
C GLU A 258 -34.71 4.58 7.59
N PRO A 259 -33.70 3.95 8.22
CA PRO A 259 -32.34 3.99 7.73
C PRO A 259 -32.24 3.23 6.40
N THR A 260 -32.41 3.94 5.29
CA THR A 260 -32.28 3.38 3.95
C THR A 260 -30.80 3.34 3.56
N ILE A 261 -30.30 2.16 3.21
CA ILE A 261 -29.06 2.05 2.45
C ILE A 261 -29.39 2.55 1.03
N PRO A 262 -28.69 3.58 0.49
CA PRO A 262 -28.97 4.08 -0.84
C PRO A 262 -28.92 2.93 -1.85
N GLU A 263 -30.03 2.69 -2.54
CA GLU A 263 -30.06 1.70 -3.61
C GLU A 263 -29.11 2.17 -4.72
N SER A 264 -28.21 1.28 -5.16
CA SER A 264 -27.52 1.51 -6.44
C SER A 264 -28.58 1.66 -7.53
N PRO A 265 -28.47 2.64 -8.44
CA PRO A 265 -29.48 2.86 -9.47
C PRO A 265 -29.70 1.57 -10.26
N ARG A 266 -30.90 0.99 -10.16
CA ARG A 266 -31.32 -0.12 -11.01
C ARG A 266 -32.47 0.36 -11.89
N HIS A 267 -32.37 0.09 -13.18
CA HIS A 267 -33.32 -0.76 -13.91
C HIS A 267 -32.79 -1.00 -15.33
N ASP A 268 -31.84 -1.92 -15.41
CA ASP A 268 -31.57 -2.69 -16.63
C ASP A 268 -32.17 -4.09 -16.44
N SER A 269 -32.58 -4.77 -17.52
CA SER A 269 -33.13 -6.13 -17.43
C SER A 269 -32.19 -7.09 -16.70
N ASP A 270 -32.71 -8.13 -16.02
CA ASP A 270 -31.89 -9.13 -15.30
C ASP A 270 -30.73 -9.68 -16.16
N LEU A 271 -30.96 -9.81 -17.47
CA LEU A 271 -29.92 -10.20 -18.43
C LEU A 271 -28.82 -9.13 -18.58
N LYS A 272 -29.18 -7.85 -18.69
CA LYS A 272 -28.21 -6.76 -18.81
C LYS A 272 -27.46 -6.53 -17.49
N GLN A 273 -28.12 -6.66 -16.34
CA GLN A 273 -27.43 -6.66 -15.04
C GLN A 273 -26.46 -7.83 -14.92
N THR A 274 -26.89 -9.05 -15.28
CA THR A 274 -26.01 -10.23 -15.25
C THR A 274 -24.79 -10.05 -16.16
N ARG A 275 -24.98 -9.48 -17.36
CA ARG A 275 -23.86 -9.18 -18.28
C ARG A 275 -22.90 -8.15 -17.71
N ASN A 276 -23.41 -7.07 -17.12
CA ASN A 276 -22.55 -6.07 -16.48
C ASN A 276 -21.72 -6.71 -15.34
N HIS A 277 -22.31 -7.57 -14.51
CA HIS A 277 -21.56 -8.30 -13.48
C HIS A 277 -20.54 -9.28 -14.06
N ILE A 278 -20.83 -9.91 -15.20
CA ILE A 278 -19.85 -10.74 -15.92
C ILE A 278 -18.69 -9.87 -16.42
N ASP A 279 -18.98 -8.72 -17.02
CA ASP A 279 -17.95 -7.79 -17.51
C ASP A 279 -17.06 -7.28 -16.35
N GLU A 280 -17.66 -6.97 -15.20
CA GLU A 280 -16.95 -6.61 -13.96
C GLU A 280 -16.04 -7.75 -13.47
N LEU A 281 -16.55 -8.99 -13.43
CA LEU A 281 -15.75 -10.18 -13.09
C LEU A 281 -14.63 -10.44 -14.09
N ASP A 282 -14.87 -10.25 -15.38
CA ASP A 282 -13.87 -10.41 -16.43
C ASP A 282 -12.76 -9.36 -16.30
N MET A 283 -13.11 -8.12 -15.97
CA MET A 283 -12.13 -7.08 -15.62
C MET A 283 -11.30 -7.48 -14.38
N GLU A 284 -11.93 -8.03 -13.35
CA GLU A 284 -11.23 -8.56 -12.18
C GLU A 284 -10.29 -9.73 -12.55
N LEU A 285 -10.72 -10.64 -13.41
CA LEU A 285 -9.89 -11.74 -13.91
C LEU A 285 -8.65 -11.21 -14.65
N VAL A 286 -8.81 -10.22 -15.52
CA VAL A 286 -7.69 -9.57 -16.21
C VAL A 286 -6.73 -8.91 -15.22
N ALA A 287 -7.25 -8.20 -14.21
CA ALA A 287 -6.44 -7.59 -13.16
C ALA A 287 -5.67 -8.64 -12.33
N LEU A 288 -6.32 -9.77 -12.00
CA LEU A 288 -5.69 -10.90 -11.30
C LEU A 288 -4.60 -11.55 -12.13
N LEU A 289 -4.79 -11.69 -13.45
CA LEU A 289 -3.77 -12.20 -14.36
C LEU A 289 -2.58 -11.25 -14.47
N ALA A 290 -2.81 -9.93 -14.55
CA ALA A 290 -1.75 -8.93 -14.55
C ALA A 290 -0.93 -8.97 -13.25
N ARG A 291 -1.60 -9.03 -12.08
CA ARG A 291 -0.99 -9.20 -10.76
C ARG A 291 -0.16 -10.48 -10.68
N ARG A 292 -0.70 -11.59 -11.18
CA ARG A 292 0.02 -12.87 -11.26
C ARG A 292 1.25 -12.78 -12.17
N ALA A 293 1.19 -12.05 -13.28
CA ALA A 293 2.34 -11.81 -14.15
C ALA A 293 3.45 -11.02 -13.42
N GLN A 294 3.10 -10.02 -12.61
CA GLN A 294 4.08 -9.31 -11.77
C GLN A 294 4.74 -10.25 -10.75
N LEU A 295 3.97 -11.09 -10.07
CA LEU A 295 4.51 -12.12 -9.16
C LEU A 295 5.43 -13.10 -9.90
N SER A 296 5.06 -13.50 -11.12
CA SER A 296 5.91 -14.32 -11.98
C SER A 296 7.23 -13.61 -12.32
N ARG A 297 7.23 -12.30 -12.59
CA ARG A 297 8.48 -11.54 -12.78
C ARG A 297 9.37 -11.61 -11.55
N ARG A 298 8.82 -11.33 -10.38
CA ARG A 298 9.56 -11.39 -9.10
C ARG A 298 10.15 -12.77 -8.86
N ALA A 299 9.37 -13.83 -9.07
CA ALA A 299 9.86 -15.21 -8.98
C ALA A 299 10.98 -15.52 -10.00
N GLY A 300 10.92 -14.95 -11.20
CA GLY A 300 11.97 -15.06 -12.22
C GLY A 300 13.28 -14.39 -11.78
N ARG A 301 13.21 -13.17 -11.23
CA ARG A 301 14.37 -12.43 -10.71
C ARG A 301 15.08 -13.17 -9.57
N ALA A 302 14.32 -13.84 -8.69
CA ALA A 302 14.87 -14.63 -7.61
C ALA A 302 15.56 -15.93 -8.07
N LYS A 303 15.30 -16.42 -9.29
CA LYS A 303 15.86 -17.65 -9.86
C LYS A 303 17.19 -17.42 -10.59
N VAL A 304 18.10 -16.62 -10.03
CA VAL A 304 19.44 -16.41 -10.63
C VAL A 304 20.15 -17.77 -10.79
N GLY A 305 20.45 -18.14 -12.03
CA GLY A 305 21.14 -19.41 -12.36
C GLY A 305 20.25 -20.67 -12.41
N ARG A 306 18.92 -20.57 -12.28
CA ARG A 306 17.99 -21.72 -12.40
C ARG A 306 17.12 -21.63 -13.66
N PRO A 307 16.71 -22.77 -14.26
CA PRO A 307 15.79 -22.75 -15.39
C PRO A 307 14.43 -22.15 -15.01
N VAL A 308 13.87 -21.37 -15.94
CA VAL A 308 12.53 -20.75 -15.82
C VAL A 308 11.47 -21.83 -15.63
N ARG A 309 11.57 -22.92 -16.41
CA ARG A 309 10.66 -24.07 -16.38
C ARG A 309 11.06 -25.06 -15.28
N ASP A 310 10.07 -25.46 -14.49
CA ASP A 310 10.14 -26.53 -13.49
C ASP A 310 9.01 -27.53 -13.77
N PRO A 311 9.26 -28.61 -14.53
CA PRO A 311 8.22 -29.53 -14.98
C PRO A 311 7.48 -30.24 -13.83
N LEU A 312 8.18 -30.57 -12.75
CA LEU A 312 7.59 -31.23 -11.59
C LEU A 312 6.60 -30.29 -10.91
N ARG A 313 7.03 -29.06 -10.63
CA ARG A 313 6.17 -28.05 -10.01
C ARG A 313 4.95 -27.71 -10.87
N GLU A 314 5.11 -27.63 -12.19
CA GLU A 314 4.01 -27.34 -13.10
C GLU A 314 2.98 -28.48 -13.14
N THR A 315 3.44 -29.74 -13.09
CA THR A 315 2.55 -30.92 -13.04
C THR A 315 1.74 -30.94 -11.75
N GLU A 316 2.37 -30.70 -10.60
CA GLU A 316 1.69 -30.56 -9.31
C GLU A 316 0.69 -29.41 -9.29
N LEU A 317 1.07 -28.29 -9.89
CA LEU A 317 0.22 -27.10 -9.99
C LEU A 317 -1.05 -27.43 -10.77
N LEU A 318 -0.93 -27.99 -11.98
CA LEU A 318 -2.07 -28.33 -12.83
C LEU A 318 -2.97 -29.37 -12.16
N LYS A 319 -2.39 -30.40 -11.52
CA LYS A 319 -3.18 -31.37 -10.73
C LYS A 319 -4.03 -30.70 -9.67
N SER A 320 -3.45 -29.75 -8.93
CA SER A 320 -4.18 -28.99 -7.89
C SER A 320 -5.30 -28.13 -8.50
N ARG A 321 -5.11 -27.55 -9.69
CA ARG A 321 -6.12 -26.69 -10.35
C ARG A 321 -7.27 -27.50 -10.92
N ARG A 322 -7.01 -28.72 -11.42
CA ARG A 322 -8.06 -29.67 -11.78
C ARG A 322 -8.94 -29.99 -10.58
N GLN A 323 -8.33 -30.31 -9.43
CA GLN A 323 -9.09 -30.55 -8.20
C GLN A 323 -9.95 -29.36 -7.78
N TRP A 324 -9.41 -28.12 -7.85
CA TRP A 324 -10.19 -26.92 -7.55
C TRP A 324 -11.35 -26.70 -8.52
N ALA A 325 -11.20 -27.12 -9.79
CA ALA A 325 -12.30 -27.08 -10.75
C ALA A 325 -13.42 -28.05 -10.34
N ASP A 326 -13.06 -29.29 -9.99
CA ASP A 326 -14.00 -30.31 -9.53
C ASP A 326 -14.76 -29.84 -8.29
N ASP A 327 -14.04 -29.29 -7.29
CA ASP A 327 -14.63 -28.77 -6.05
C ASP A 327 -15.59 -27.59 -6.30
N ALA A 328 -15.35 -26.81 -7.36
CA ALA A 328 -16.18 -25.67 -7.77
C ALA A 328 -17.29 -26.04 -8.79
N GLY A 329 -17.40 -27.31 -9.18
CA GLY A 329 -18.37 -27.78 -10.19
C GLY A 329 -18.04 -27.33 -11.62
N LEU A 330 -16.79 -27.01 -11.91
CA LEU A 330 -16.29 -26.62 -13.23
C LEU A 330 -15.63 -27.81 -13.94
N ASN A 331 -15.57 -27.79 -15.27
CA ASN A 331 -14.89 -28.85 -16.03
C ASN A 331 -13.35 -28.78 -15.79
N PRO A 332 -12.72 -29.85 -15.26
CA PRO A 332 -11.30 -29.84 -14.95
C PRO A 332 -10.38 -29.76 -16.17
N ASP A 333 -10.81 -30.26 -17.34
CA ASP A 333 -10.02 -30.16 -18.58
C ASP A 333 -9.98 -28.72 -19.09
N ASN A 334 -11.13 -28.01 -19.09
CA ASN A 334 -11.18 -26.58 -19.43
C ASN A 334 -10.34 -25.75 -18.46
N MET A 335 -10.39 -26.06 -17.16
CA MET A 335 -9.57 -25.37 -16.16
C MET A 335 -8.08 -25.61 -16.38
N GLU A 336 -7.70 -26.83 -16.75
CA GLU A 336 -6.32 -27.14 -17.11
C GLU A 336 -5.87 -26.31 -18.32
N GLU A 337 -6.67 -26.22 -19.39
CA GLU A 337 -6.34 -25.42 -20.57
C GLU A 337 -6.10 -23.93 -20.23
N ILE A 338 -6.97 -23.35 -19.40
CA ILE A 338 -6.83 -21.99 -18.89
C ILE A 338 -5.50 -21.85 -18.14
N PHE A 339 -5.23 -22.73 -17.18
CA PHE A 339 -4.01 -22.62 -16.38
C PHE A 339 -2.73 -22.95 -17.16
N GLN A 340 -2.80 -23.78 -18.21
CA GLN A 340 -1.71 -23.95 -19.16
C GLN A 340 -1.43 -22.64 -19.91
N ALA A 341 -2.46 -21.90 -20.36
CA ALA A 341 -2.29 -20.58 -20.96
C ALA A 341 -1.65 -19.58 -19.97
N VAL A 342 -2.13 -19.56 -18.72
CA VAL A 342 -1.59 -18.73 -17.65
C VAL A 342 -0.12 -19.07 -17.34
N LEU A 343 0.26 -20.35 -17.37
CA LEU A 343 1.65 -20.79 -17.24
C LEU A 343 2.50 -20.32 -18.43
N ARG A 344 2.00 -20.44 -19.66
CA ARG A 344 2.68 -19.90 -20.86
C ARG A 344 2.94 -18.40 -20.73
N MET A 345 1.94 -17.61 -20.32
CA MET A 345 2.09 -16.17 -20.07
C MET A 345 3.16 -15.88 -19.02
N SER A 346 3.21 -16.68 -17.95
CA SER A 346 4.19 -16.51 -16.87
C SER A 346 5.62 -16.75 -17.33
N ARG A 347 5.82 -17.78 -18.17
CA ARG A 347 7.14 -18.08 -18.74
C ARG A 347 7.58 -16.97 -19.68
N GLN A 348 6.69 -16.48 -20.55
CA GLN A 348 7.00 -15.38 -21.47
C GLN A 348 7.53 -14.16 -20.72
N VAL A 349 6.78 -13.75 -19.70
CA VAL A 349 7.11 -12.61 -18.84
C VAL A 349 8.41 -12.80 -18.04
N GLN A 350 8.80 -14.04 -17.73
CA GLN A 350 10.07 -14.36 -17.08
C GLN A 350 11.26 -14.40 -18.06
N VAL A 351 11.00 -14.74 -19.33
CA VAL A 351 12.01 -14.80 -20.39
C VAL A 351 12.34 -13.40 -20.92
N ASP A 352 11.34 -12.53 -21.08
CA ASP A 352 11.50 -11.14 -21.57
C ASP A 352 12.39 -10.26 -20.64
N MET A 353 12.77 -10.77 -19.47
CA MET A 353 13.64 -10.10 -18.50
C MET A 353 15.10 -10.58 -18.50
N ARG A 354 15.43 -11.64 -19.26
CA ARG A 354 16.82 -12.05 -19.52
C ARG A 354 17.39 -11.22 -20.66
#